data_AF-A0A7C4Z9S6-F1
#
_entry.id   AF-A0A7C4Z9S6-F1
#
_cell.length_a   1.000
_cell.length_b   1.000
_cell.length_c   1.000
_cell.angle_alpha   90.00
_cell.angle_beta   90.00
_cell.angle_gamma   90.00
#
_symmetry.space_group_name_H-M   'P 1'
#
loop_
_entity.id
_entity.type
_entity.pdbx_description
1 polymer ?
#
loop_
_entity_poly.entity_id
_entity_poly.type
_entity_poly.pdbx_seq_one_letter_code
_entity_poly.pdbx_strand_id
1 'polypeptide(L)'
;MEMVDEMLNLLVSAGRYSEFVISSRSSSLIGYKEDRSPVTLADFGVQAIITSWLMKEFGEFSLLAEETLSDCVSNPTMFQLLLKLLNECGFNFTDTDVMESFRANKL
;
A
#
# COMPACT_ATOMS: atom_id res chain seq x y z
N MET A 1 5.70 -2.40 -24.85
CA MET A 1 7.06 -2.12 -24.35
C MET A 1 6.97 -1.03 -23.28
N GLU A 2 6.39 0.13 -23.61
CA GLU A 2 6.12 1.23 -22.67
C GLU A 2 5.41 0.83 -21.36
N MET A 3 4.26 0.13 -21.43
CA MET A 3 3.54 -0.33 -20.23
C MET A 3 4.35 -1.27 -19.32
N VAL A 4 5.21 -2.11 -19.90
CA VAL A 4 6.06 -3.03 -19.11
C VAL A 4 7.15 -2.23 -18.38
N ASP A 5 7.73 -1.24 -19.05
CA ASP A 5 8.73 -0.36 -18.46
C ASP A 5 8.12 0.49 -17.34
N GLU A 6 6.90 1.00 -17.53
CA GLU A 6 6.14 1.70 -16.48
C GLU A 6 5.86 0.81 -15.27
N MET A 7 5.41 -0.42 -15.49
CA MET A 7 5.18 -1.38 -14.41
C MET A 7 6.48 -1.71 -13.68
N LEU A 8 7.60 -1.89 -14.38
CA LEU A 8 8.90 -2.13 -13.75
C LEU A 8 9.35 -0.93 -12.91
N ASN A 9 9.19 0.29 -13.42
CA ASN A 9 9.49 1.52 -12.67
C ASN A 9 8.60 1.68 -11.43
N LEU A 10 7.32 1.32 -11.53
CA LEU A 10 6.38 1.28 -10.41
C LEU A 10 6.85 0.28 -9.35
N LEU A 11 7.21 -0.95 -9.75
CA LEU A 11 7.69 -1.98 -8.83
C LEU A 11 8.99 -1.56 -8.13
N VAL A 12 9.91 -0.91 -8.84
CA VAL A 12 11.11 -0.32 -8.24
C VAL A 12 10.75 0.76 -7.22
N SER A 13 9.77 1.61 -7.52
CA SER A 13 9.32 2.67 -6.61
C SER A 13 8.63 2.11 -5.36
N ALA A 14 7.79 1.07 -5.53
CA ALA A 14 7.19 0.33 -4.42
C ALA A 14 8.25 -0.37 -3.56
N GLY A 15 9.29 -0.94 -4.17
CA GLY A 15 10.43 -1.51 -3.44
C GLY A 15 11.19 -0.48 -2.61
N ARG A 16 11.40 0.73 -3.15
CA ARG A 16 12.00 1.86 -2.41
C ARG A 16 11.12 2.33 -1.25
N TYR A 17 9.80 2.31 -1.42
CA TYR A 17 8.88 2.59 -0.33
C TYR A 17 9.05 1.57 0.81
N SER A 18 9.11 0.27 0.51
CA SER A 18 9.35 -0.75 1.54
C SER A 18 10.70 -0.56 2.25
N GLU A 19 11.76 -0.26 1.50
CA GLU A 19 13.08 0.05 2.07
C GLU A 19 13.00 1.25 3.02
N PHE A 20 12.32 2.32 2.61
CA PHE A 20 12.11 3.52 3.42
C PHE A 20 11.38 3.19 4.74
N VAL A 21 10.28 2.43 4.68
CA VAL A 21 9.55 2.00 5.87
C VAL A 21 10.45 1.19 6.82
N ILE A 22 11.19 0.20 6.31
CA ILE A 22 12.08 -0.65 7.13
C ILE A 22 13.22 0.17 7.74
N SER A 23 13.76 1.13 6.99
CA SER A 23 14.88 1.98 7.43
C SER A 23 14.54 2.86 8.64
N SER A 24 13.25 3.19 8.83
CA SER A 24 12.78 4.04 9.92
C SER A 24 12.76 3.34 11.29
N ARG A 25 12.91 2.00 11.34
CA ARG A 25 13.06 1.17 12.55
C ARG A 25 12.04 1.42 13.67
N SER A 26 10.85 1.94 13.35
CA SER A 26 9.83 2.22 14.36
C SER A 26 8.92 1.01 14.59
N SER A 27 8.71 0.63 15.85
CA SER A 27 7.74 -0.40 16.22
C SER A 27 6.30 0.01 15.92
N SER A 28 6.03 1.32 15.76
CA SER A 28 4.72 1.85 15.38
C SER A 28 4.29 1.49 13.95
N LEU A 29 5.14 0.80 13.19
CA LEU A 29 4.94 0.43 11.78
C LEU A 29 4.49 -1.02 11.62
N ILE A 30 4.35 -1.76 12.73
CA ILE A 30 3.96 -3.16 12.77
C ILE A 30 2.59 -3.26 13.42
N GLY A 31 1.62 -3.77 12.66
CA GLY A 31 0.33 -4.26 13.13
C GLY A 31 0.31 -5.79 13.18
N TYR A 32 -0.82 -6.34 13.62
CA TYR A 32 -1.06 -7.78 13.64
C TYR A 32 -2.46 -8.06 13.12
N LYS A 33 -2.58 -9.05 12.23
CA LYS A 33 -3.88 -9.55 11.72
C LYS A 33 -4.57 -10.39 12.79
N GLU A 34 -5.83 -10.79 12.54
CA GLU A 34 -6.62 -11.62 13.48
C GLU A 34 -5.93 -12.95 13.84
N ASP A 35 -5.22 -13.55 12.88
CA ASP A 35 -4.47 -14.80 13.05
C ASP A 35 -3.11 -14.60 13.76
N ARG A 36 -2.80 -13.37 14.19
CA ARG A 36 -1.55 -12.94 14.83
C ARG A 36 -0.33 -12.94 13.92
N SER A 37 -0.49 -13.09 12.60
CA SER A 37 0.58 -12.79 11.67
C SER A 37 0.92 -11.29 11.71
N PRO A 38 2.21 -10.92 11.62
CA PRO A 38 2.59 -9.52 11.55
C PRO A 38 2.22 -8.95 10.18
N VAL A 39 1.80 -7.69 10.16
CA VAL A 39 1.61 -6.88 8.96
C VAL A 39 2.24 -5.52 9.18
N THR A 40 2.82 -4.91 8.15
CA THR A 40 3.53 -3.65 8.28
C THR A 40 2.97 -2.58 7.34
N LEU A 41 3.36 -1.33 7.58
CA LEU A 41 3.06 -0.26 6.61
C LEU A 41 3.67 -0.51 5.23
N ALA A 42 4.74 -1.31 5.13
CA ALA A 42 5.32 -1.69 3.85
C ALA A 42 4.31 -2.52 3.03
N ASP A 43 3.66 -3.49 3.65
CA ASP A 43 2.68 -4.37 3.00
C ASP A 43 1.50 -3.56 2.47
N PHE A 44 0.90 -2.72 3.33
CA PHE A 44 -0.22 -1.86 2.95
C PHE A 44 0.16 -0.86 1.85
N GLY A 45 1.31 -0.19 1.98
CA GLY A 45 1.71 0.84 1.02
C GLY A 45 2.10 0.27 -0.34
N VAL A 46 2.80 -0.87 -0.40
CA VAL A 46 3.09 -1.55 -1.68
C VAL A 46 1.79 -1.96 -2.37
N GLN A 47 0.85 -2.56 -1.64
CA GLN A 47 -0.43 -2.93 -2.21
C GLN A 47 -1.21 -1.71 -2.72
N ALA A 48 -1.23 -0.61 -1.96
CA ALA A 48 -1.89 0.63 -2.36
C ALA A 48 -1.27 1.23 -3.64
N ILE A 49 0.06 1.28 -3.74
CA ILE A 49 0.80 1.78 -4.90
C ILE A 49 0.47 0.96 -6.15
N ILE A 50 0.57 -0.37 -6.05
CA ILE A 50 0.34 -1.27 -7.18
C ILE A 50 -1.13 -1.23 -7.61
N THR A 51 -2.05 -1.33 -6.66
CA THR A 51 -3.48 -1.39 -6.97
C THR A 51 -3.99 -0.08 -7.53
N SER A 52 -3.56 1.07 -7.00
CA SER A 52 -3.92 2.38 -7.53
C SER A 52 -3.46 2.56 -8.98
N TRP A 53 -2.22 2.16 -9.31
CA TRP A 53 -1.73 2.20 -10.69
C TRP A 53 -2.54 1.27 -11.61
N LEU A 54 -2.78 0.03 -11.18
CA LEU A 54 -3.57 -0.93 -11.97
C LEU A 54 -5.00 -0.41 -12.21
N MET A 55 -5.65 0.17 -11.21
CA MET A 55 -7.01 0.73 -11.36
C MET A 55 -7.03 1.93 -12.29
N LYS A 56 -6.00 2.77 -12.24
CA LYS A 56 -5.86 3.90 -13.17
C LYS A 56 -5.66 3.42 -14.61
N GLU A 57 -4.87 2.38 -14.81
CA GLU A 57 -4.51 1.89 -16.16
C GLU A 57 -5.61 1.00 -16.78
N PHE A 58 -6.25 0.15 -15.97
CA PHE A 58 -7.17 -0.87 -16.45
C PHE A 58 -8.64 -0.66 -16.01
N GLY A 59 -8.93 0.39 -15.24
CA GLY A 59 -10.26 0.67 -14.70
C GLY A 59 -10.63 -0.22 -13.51
N GLU A 60 -11.92 -0.38 -13.24
CA GLU A 60 -12.39 -1.26 -12.16
C GLU A 60 -12.23 -2.74 -12.55
N PHE A 61 -11.54 -3.50 -11.69
CA PHE A 61 -11.42 -4.95 -11.79
C PHE A 61 -11.43 -5.58 -10.39
N SER A 62 -11.59 -6.90 -10.33
CA SER A 62 -11.43 -7.63 -9.06
C SER A 62 -9.98 -8.05 -8.90
N LEU A 63 -9.37 -7.64 -7.79
CA LEU A 63 -8.02 -8.01 -7.41
C LEU A 63 -8.06 -9.02 -6.27
N LEU A 64 -7.22 -10.04 -6.35
CA LEU A 64 -6.90 -10.89 -5.21
C LEU A 64 -5.56 -10.40 -4.65
N ALA A 65 -5.61 -9.70 -3.53
CA ALA A 65 -4.43 -9.21 -2.83
C ALA A 65 -4.52 -9.56 -1.33
N GLU A 66 -3.39 -9.69 -0.65
CA GLU A 66 -3.33 -10.27 0.69
C GLU A 66 -3.94 -9.37 1.78
N GLU A 67 -3.74 -8.05 1.67
CA GLU A 67 -4.08 -7.14 2.76
C GLU A 67 -5.47 -6.53 2.60
N THR A 68 -6.21 -6.42 3.71
CA THR A 68 -7.48 -5.70 3.73
C THR A 68 -7.33 -4.32 4.36
N LEU A 69 -8.15 -3.36 3.94
CA LEU A 69 -8.16 -2.04 4.60
C LEU A 69 -8.54 -2.15 6.08
N SER A 70 -9.40 -3.10 6.45
CA SER A 70 -9.80 -3.38 7.84
C SER A 70 -8.60 -3.59 8.75
N ASP A 71 -7.60 -4.34 8.30
CA ASP A 71 -6.38 -4.61 9.08
C ASP A 71 -5.61 -3.31 9.35
N CYS A 72 -5.58 -2.39 8.38
CA CYS A 72 -4.92 -1.08 8.51
C CYS A 72 -5.71 -0.12 9.42
N VAL A 73 -7.03 -0.01 9.22
CA VAL A 73 -7.87 0.96 9.97
C VAL A 73 -8.20 0.50 11.39
N SER A 74 -8.01 -0.79 11.70
CA SER A 74 -8.09 -1.30 13.07
C SER A 74 -7.12 -0.59 14.02
N ASN A 75 -6.05 0.00 13.48
CA ASN A 75 -5.12 0.88 14.17
C ASN A 75 -5.10 2.27 13.53
N PRO A 76 -5.82 3.27 14.06
CA PRO A 76 -5.89 4.61 13.48
C PRO A 76 -4.53 5.29 13.29
N THR A 77 -3.54 4.97 14.13
CA THR A 77 -2.16 5.48 13.99
C THR A 77 -1.48 4.91 12.75
N MET A 78 -1.73 3.65 12.39
CA MET A 78 -1.15 3.04 11.19
C MET A 78 -1.67 3.70 9.91
N PHE A 79 -2.98 3.95 9.81
CA PHE A 79 -3.55 4.60 8.62
C PHE A 79 -2.96 6.01 8.39
N GLN A 80 -2.84 6.81 9.44
CA GLN A 80 -2.22 8.15 9.34
C GLN A 80 -0.74 8.08 8.95
N LEU A 81 0.00 7.10 9.50
CA LEU A 81 1.40 6.89 9.14
C LEU A 81 1.55 6.38 7.70
N LEU A 82 0.67 5.48 7.23
CA LEU A 82 0.64 5.00 5.86
C LEU A 82 0.62 6.16 4.87
N LEU A 83 -0.38 7.03 5.02
CA LEU A 83 -0.56 8.19 4.14
C LEU A 83 0.66 9.13 4.17
N LYS A 84 1.16 9.42 5.38
CA LYS A 84 2.35 10.26 5.55
C LYS A 84 3.55 9.69 4.80
N LEU A 85 3.85 8.41 4.98
CA LEU A 85 5.02 7.77 4.38
C LEU A 85 4.90 7.66 2.85
N LEU A 86 3.70 7.36 2.32
CA LEU A 86 3.44 7.37 0.87
C LEU A 86 3.76 8.75 0.27
N ASN A 87 3.37 9.82 0.96
CA ASN A 87 3.58 11.18 0.50
C ASN A 87 5.03 11.66 0.67
N GLU A 88 5.74 11.18 1.69
CA GLU A 88 7.20 11.40 1.82
C GLU A 88 7.98 10.72 0.68
N CYS A 89 7.47 9.61 0.13
CA CYS A 89 8.01 8.97 -1.07
C CYS A 89 7.52 9.58 -2.40
N GLY A 90 6.70 10.63 -2.36
CA GLY A 90 6.27 11.39 -3.54
C GLY A 90 5.06 10.81 -4.29
N PHE A 91 4.31 9.87 -3.71
CA PHE A 91 3.14 9.28 -4.36
C PHE A 91 1.90 10.18 -4.35
N ASN A 92 1.83 11.19 -3.48
CA ASN A 92 0.74 12.18 -3.38
C ASN A 92 -0.67 11.57 -3.21
N PHE A 93 -0.79 10.51 -2.41
CA PHE A 93 -2.06 9.89 -2.06
C PHE A 93 -2.89 10.79 -1.14
N THR A 94 -4.20 10.69 -1.28
CA THR A 94 -5.23 11.14 -0.33
C THR A 94 -5.81 9.95 0.44
N ASP A 95 -6.61 10.23 1.48
CA ASP A 95 -7.38 9.19 2.18
C ASP A 95 -8.23 8.37 1.21
N THR A 96 -8.88 9.04 0.26
CA THR A 96 -9.72 8.41 -0.77
C THR A 96 -8.90 7.49 -1.67
N ASP A 97 -7.70 7.91 -2.10
CA ASP A 97 -6.85 7.08 -2.97
C ASP A 97 -6.43 5.79 -2.27
N VAL A 98 -6.10 5.87 -0.98
CA VAL A 98 -5.81 4.68 -0.17
C VAL A 98 -7.06 3.81 -0.09
N MET A 99 -8.21 4.35 0.32
CA MET A 99 -9.43 3.53 0.45
C MET A 99 -9.84 2.83 -0.85
N GLU A 100 -9.81 3.55 -1.97
CA GLU A 100 -10.14 3.00 -3.29
C GLU A 100 -9.12 1.93 -3.72
N SER A 101 -7.84 2.07 -3.40
CA SER A 101 -6.83 1.05 -3.70
C SER A 101 -7.06 -0.30 -2.99
N PHE A 102 -7.87 -0.34 -1.93
CA PHE A 102 -8.28 -1.60 -1.29
C PHE A 102 -9.68 -2.06 -1.68
N ARG A 103 -10.47 -1.21 -2.35
CA ARG A 103 -11.85 -1.52 -2.77
C ARG A 103 -11.89 -2.61 -3.84
N ALA A 104 -10.87 -2.68 -4.69
CA ALA A 104 -10.74 -3.75 -5.69
C ALA A 104 -10.47 -5.13 -5.05
N ASN A 105 -10.03 -5.18 -3.79
CA ASN A 105 -9.65 -6.42 -3.15
C ASN A 105 -10.90 -7.27 -2.80
N LYS A 106 -10.89 -8.53 -3.24
CA LYS A 106 -11.93 -9.51 -2.93
C LYS A 106 -11.30 -10.72 -2.26
N LEU A 107 -11.16 -10.60 -0.94
CA LEU A 107 -10.83 -11.71 -0.03
C LEU A 107 -12.10 -12.28 0.61
#